data_AF-A0AA92GV72-F1
#
_entry.id   AF-A0AA92GV72-F1
#
_cell.length_a   1.000
_cell.length_b   1.000
_cell.length_c   1.000
_cell.angle_alpha   90.00
_cell.angle_beta   90.00
_cell.angle_gamma   90.00
#
_symmetry.space_group_name_H-M   'P 1'
#
loop_
_entity.id
_entity.type
_entity.pdbx_description
1 polymer ?
#
loop_
_entity_poly.entity_id
_entity_poly.type
_entity_poly.pdbx_seq_one_letter_code
_entity_poly.pdbx_strand_id
1 'polypeptide(L)'
;MHTHSLRAMRIIAATVLALAALPALAVENDLLADHEQRLASAQAEGSAAKSNADKARALRRQAAELDSLGKSAEALSVIDEALKLAEPGRDKDFLATKAGILFSLNDPQGALALLAPQLDATRKFAERAGAERRMSALGFFTEGFITATFAHIQLEQWREAIATLADAEAPLEGQSFYAYRSLVYRYIMGRAKDAALANPQLEKMAAYYAKNDKGHYGALLRLWQGEDTRQELAALIAGMPGQEQQEASGEVLFYSAAYAKFIKGDAEGARTMLGSLNRVAPYGSIEWIYGKRVLQ
;
A
#
# COMPACT_ATOMS: atom_id res chain seq x y z
N MET A 1 23.36 4.51 59.30
CA MET A 1 22.04 5.00 58.83
C MET A 1 22.14 5.25 57.32
N HIS A 2 21.19 4.69 56.58
CA HIS A 2 20.94 4.76 55.12
C HIS A 2 21.97 4.09 54.18
N THR A 3 21.78 2.86 53.69
CA THR A 3 20.79 2.27 52.74
C THR A 3 21.10 2.51 51.25
N HIS A 4 21.37 1.40 50.53
CA HIS A 4 21.02 1.05 49.13
C HIS A 4 21.39 2.07 48.01
N SER A 5 21.96 1.70 46.86
CA SER A 5 21.52 0.63 45.96
C SER A 5 22.56 0.33 44.87
N LEU A 6 22.77 -0.97 44.66
CA LEU A 6 23.22 -1.63 43.44
C LEU A 6 22.45 -1.19 42.18
N ARG A 7 23.12 -1.37 41.03
CA ARG A 7 22.58 -1.74 39.70
C ARG A 7 21.57 -0.78 39.05
N ALA A 8 21.98 -0.19 37.92
CA ALA A 8 21.31 -0.38 36.61
C ALA A 8 21.92 0.55 35.54
N MET A 9 23.21 0.38 35.22
CA MET A 9 23.79 0.98 34.02
C MET A 9 23.90 -0.12 32.96
N ARG A 10 22.72 -0.55 32.46
CA ARG A 10 22.48 -1.47 31.34
C ARG A 10 20.97 -1.58 31.22
N ILE A 11 20.37 -0.81 30.34
CA ILE A 11 19.12 -1.02 29.57
C ILE A 11 18.81 0.34 28.92
N ILE A 12 19.55 0.70 27.87
CA ILE A 12 19.04 1.59 26.79
C ILE A 12 19.24 0.93 25.42
N ALA A 13 19.94 -0.21 25.34
CA ALA A 13 20.20 -0.92 24.08
C ALA A 13 19.21 -2.05 23.74
N ALA A 14 18.13 -2.25 24.51
CA ALA A 14 17.22 -3.40 24.33
C ALA A 14 15.88 -3.08 23.67
N THR A 15 15.59 -1.82 23.33
CA THR A 15 14.25 -1.40 22.82
C THR A 15 14.16 -1.24 21.30
N VAL A 16 15.24 -1.55 20.57
CA VAL A 16 15.31 -1.44 19.09
C VAL A 16 15.08 -2.79 18.39
N LEU A 17 15.25 -3.93 19.09
CA LEU A 17 15.33 -5.23 18.42
C LEU A 17 14.00 -5.92 18.08
N ALA A 18 12.86 -5.54 18.65
CA ALA A 18 11.66 -6.38 18.55
C ALA A 18 11.01 -6.42 17.14
N LEU A 19 11.12 -5.35 16.33
CA LEU A 19 10.70 -5.40 14.91
C LEU A 19 11.87 -5.64 13.94
N ALA A 20 13.09 -5.29 14.33
CA ALA A 20 14.29 -5.54 13.52
C ALA A 20 14.65 -7.03 13.43
N ALA A 21 14.10 -7.84 14.33
CA ALA A 21 14.25 -9.29 14.41
C ALA A 21 12.97 -10.05 14.00
N LEU A 22 12.22 -9.56 13.00
CA LEU A 22 11.45 -10.50 12.18
C LEU A 22 12.47 -11.51 11.63
N PRO A 23 12.33 -12.82 11.92
CA PRO A 23 13.36 -13.78 11.61
C PRO A 23 13.60 -13.75 10.10
N ALA A 24 14.83 -13.38 9.72
CA ALA A 24 15.35 -13.60 8.38
C ALA A 24 15.58 -15.10 8.22
N LEU A 25 14.50 -15.85 8.07
CA LEU A 25 14.57 -17.18 7.51
C LEU A 25 14.80 -16.99 6.01
N ALA A 26 15.77 -17.70 5.45
CA ALA A 26 15.91 -17.84 4.01
C ALA A 26 14.71 -18.66 3.51
N VAL A 27 13.55 -18.01 3.44
CA VAL A 27 12.31 -18.58 2.93
C VAL A 27 12.29 -18.28 1.44
N GLU A 28 11.88 -19.28 0.67
CA GLU A 28 11.36 -19.09 -0.67
C GLU A 28 10.45 -17.85 -0.69
N ASN A 29 10.69 -16.90 -1.59
CA ASN A 29 9.86 -15.69 -1.64
C ASN A 29 8.57 -16.05 -2.37
N ASP A 30 7.56 -16.50 -1.62
CA ASP A 30 6.26 -16.91 -2.15
C ASP A 30 5.61 -15.87 -3.06
N LEU A 31 5.73 -14.57 -2.76
CA LEU A 31 5.25 -13.49 -3.63
C LEU A 31 6.00 -13.45 -4.95
N LEU A 32 7.34 -13.57 -4.93
CA LEU A 32 8.16 -13.65 -6.14
C LEU A 32 7.72 -14.82 -7.02
N ALA A 33 7.66 -16.03 -6.45
CA ALA A 33 7.29 -17.24 -7.19
C ALA A 33 5.89 -17.13 -7.81
N ASP A 34 4.94 -16.54 -7.07
CA ASP A 34 3.57 -16.34 -7.51
C ASP A 34 3.44 -15.28 -8.61
N HIS A 35 4.16 -14.15 -8.51
CA HIS A 35 4.24 -13.18 -9.59
C HIS A 35 4.92 -13.75 -10.84
N GLU A 36 5.97 -14.56 -10.70
CA GLU A 36 6.60 -15.26 -11.83
C GLU A 36 5.64 -16.25 -12.49
N GLN A 37 4.86 -17.00 -11.70
CA GLN A 37 3.84 -17.91 -12.22
C GLN A 37 2.73 -17.16 -12.95
N ARG A 38 2.21 -16.07 -12.39
CA ARG A 38 1.19 -15.23 -13.05
C ARG A 38 1.72 -14.58 -14.31
N LEU A 39 2.98 -14.15 -14.32
CA LEU A 39 3.63 -13.61 -15.51
C LEU A 39 3.68 -14.65 -16.64
N ALA A 40 4.14 -15.87 -16.33
CA ALA A 40 4.19 -16.97 -17.30
C ALA A 40 2.79 -17.33 -17.82
N SER A 41 1.78 -17.32 -16.94
CA SER A 41 0.38 -17.54 -17.32
C SER A 41 -0.12 -16.46 -18.28
N ALA A 42 0.10 -15.17 -17.96
CA ALA A 42 -0.31 -14.06 -18.80
C ALA A 42 0.34 -14.09 -20.20
N GLN A 43 1.61 -14.48 -20.27
CA GLN A 43 2.34 -14.65 -21.54
C GLN A 43 1.77 -15.80 -22.38
N ALA A 44 1.42 -16.93 -21.76
CA ALA A 44 0.79 -18.06 -22.43
C ALA A 44 -0.60 -17.68 -22.97
N GLU A 45 -1.42 -16.99 -22.17
CA GLU A 45 -2.72 -16.48 -22.60
C GLU A 45 -2.60 -15.47 -23.74
N GLY A 46 -1.63 -14.57 -23.69
CA GLY A 46 -1.36 -13.60 -24.75
C GLY A 46 -0.96 -14.27 -26.07
N SER A 47 -0.21 -15.37 -26.00
CA SER A 47 0.18 -16.17 -27.16
C SER A 47 -0.99 -16.98 -27.74
N ALA A 48 -1.92 -17.42 -26.89
CA ALA A 48 -3.11 -18.18 -27.28
C ALA A 48 -4.34 -17.30 -27.62
N ALA A 49 -4.23 -15.97 -27.47
CA ALA A 49 -5.34 -15.04 -27.65
C ALA A 49 -5.91 -15.09 -29.08
N LYS A 50 -7.24 -15.18 -29.18
CA LYS A 50 -7.97 -15.27 -30.46
C LYS A 50 -8.54 -13.93 -30.94
N SER A 51 -8.39 -12.89 -30.14
CA SER A 51 -8.90 -11.54 -30.43
C SER A 51 -7.94 -10.47 -29.87
N ASN A 52 -8.01 -9.26 -30.42
CA ASN A 52 -7.26 -8.12 -29.89
C ASN A 52 -7.65 -7.82 -28.44
N ALA A 53 -8.93 -7.96 -28.09
CA ALA A 53 -9.40 -7.73 -26.72
C ALA A 53 -8.83 -8.75 -25.73
N ASP A 54 -8.75 -10.03 -26.10
CA ASP A 54 -8.11 -11.05 -25.24
C ASP A 54 -6.61 -10.79 -25.11
N LYS A 55 -5.95 -10.44 -26.22
CA LYS A 55 -4.52 -10.12 -26.23
C LYS A 55 -4.21 -8.90 -25.37
N ALA A 56 -5.01 -7.84 -25.47
CA ALA A 56 -4.88 -6.64 -24.66
C ALA A 56 -5.01 -6.98 -23.15
N ARG A 57 -6.02 -7.78 -22.76
CA ARG A 57 -6.21 -8.20 -21.37
C ARG A 57 -5.04 -9.04 -20.84
N ALA A 58 -4.48 -9.92 -21.67
CA ALA A 58 -3.29 -10.70 -21.32
C ALA A 58 -2.05 -9.81 -21.16
N LEU A 59 -1.81 -8.87 -22.08
CA LEU A 59 -0.72 -7.91 -22.00
C LEU A 59 -0.85 -7.00 -20.77
N ARG A 60 -2.05 -6.54 -20.42
CA ARG A 60 -2.27 -5.76 -19.18
C ARG A 60 -1.84 -6.55 -17.94
N ARG A 61 -2.23 -7.83 -17.86
CA ARG A 61 -1.81 -8.71 -16.75
C ARG A 61 -0.29 -8.90 -16.75
N GLN A 62 0.30 -9.19 -17.91
CA GLN A 62 1.75 -9.29 -18.05
C GLN A 62 2.46 -8.02 -17.55
N ALA A 63 1.96 -6.83 -17.91
CA ALA A 63 2.52 -5.56 -17.46
C ALA A 63 2.42 -5.40 -15.93
N ALA A 64 1.27 -5.72 -15.34
CA ALA A 64 1.10 -5.67 -13.88
C ALA A 64 2.08 -6.59 -13.14
N GLU A 65 2.24 -7.84 -13.61
CA GLU A 65 3.20 -8.77 -12.97
C GLU A 65 4.66 -8.34 -13.18
N LEU A 66 5.00 -7.80 -14.36
CA LEU A 66 6.33 -7.23 -14.60
C LEU A 66 6.61 -6.06 -13.65
N ASP A 67 5.64 -5.18 -13.40
CA ASP A 67 5.80 -4.07 -12.46
C ASP A 67 6.01 -4.58 -11.03
N SER A 68 5.19 -5.54 -10.59
CA SER A 68 5.30 -6.18 -9.29
C SER A 68 6.66 -6.84 -9.06
N LEU A 69 7.26 -7.40 -10.12
CA LEU A 69 8.60 -7.98 -10.15
C LEU A 69 9.74 -6.94 -10.21
N GLY A 70 9.41 -5.64 -10.17
CA GLY A 70 10.38 -4.54 -10.24
C GLY A 70 10.89 -4.25 -11.66
N LYS A 71 10.25 -4.81 -12.69
CA LYS A 71 10.59 -4.59 -14.12
C LYS A 71 9.71 -3.51 -14.74
N SER A 72 9.49 -2.40 -14.03
CA SER A 72 8.54 -1.34 -14.40
C SER A 72 8.79 -0.71 -15.78
N ALA A 73 10.04 -0.62 -16.24
CA ALA A 73 10.35 -0.10 -17.58
C ALA A 73 9.88 -1.04 -18.70
N GLU A 74 10.01 -2.36 -18.50
CA GLU A 74 9.49 -3.37 -19.41
C GLU A 74 7.95 -3.38 -19.35
N ALA A 75 7.40 -3.34 -18.13
CA ALA A 75 5.96 -3.23 -17.89
C ALA A 75 5.32 -2.06 -18.65
N LEU A 76 5.97 -0.88 -18.64
CA LEU A 76 5.50 0.31 -19.34
C LEU A 76 5.38 0.07 -20.85
N SER A 77 6.35 -0.63 -21.45
CA SER A 77 6.32 -0.98 -22.87
C SER A 77 5.15 -1.93 -23.18
N VAL A 78 4.94 -2.94 -22.33
CA VAL A 78 3.87 -3.93 -22.50
C VAL A 78 2.47 -3.31 -22.34
N ILE A 79 2.27 -2.43 -21.35
CA ILE A 79 0.96 -1.77 -21.17
C ILE A 79 0.65 -0.80 -22.31
N ASP A 80 1.66 -0.16 -22.91
CA ASP A 80 1.49 0.67 -24.09
C ASP A 80 1.07 -0.15 -25.32
N GLU A 81 1.55 -1.38 -25.47
CA GLU A 81 1.05 -2.29 -26.50
C GLU A 81 -0.39 -2.75 -26.22
N ALA A 82 -0.70 -3.05 -24.96
CA ALA A 82 -2.05 -3.43 -24.55
C ALA A 82 -3.07 -2.34 -24.89
N LEU A 83 -2.74 -1.06 -24.60
CA LEU A 83 -3.58 0.10 -24.88
C LEU A 83 -3.81 0.34 -26.38
N LYS A 84 -2.85 0.00 -27.25
CA LYS A 84 -3.05 0.08 -28.72
C LYS A 84 -4.07 -0.94 -29.23
N LEU A 85 -4.27 -2.03 -28.50
CA LEU A 85 -5.19 -3.12 -28.86
C LEU A 85 -6.53 -3.03 -28.14
N ALA A 86 -6.64 -2.18 -27.12
CA ALA A 86 -7.83 -2.02 -26.30
C ALA A 86 -8.98 -1.38 -27.09
N GLU A 87 -10.22 -1.77 -26.75
CA GLU A 87 -11.42 -1.16 -27.31
C GLU A 87 -11.66 0.22 -26.66
N PRO A 88 -11.93 1.27 -27.45
CA PRO A 88 -12.20 2.60 -26.93
C PRO A 88 -13.26 2.58 -25.82
N GLY A 89 -12.93 3.14 -24.65
CA GLY A 89 -13.86 3.23 -23.52
C GLY A 89 -13.83 2.04 -22.56
N ARG A 90 -12.99 1.03 -22.81
CA ARG A 90 -12.64 -0.04 -21.84
C ARG A 90 -11.28 0.16 -21.19
N ASP A 91 -10.73 1.36 -21.31
CA ASP A 91 -9.33 1.64 -21.05
C ASP A 91 -9.03 1.92 -19.57
N LYS A 92 -10.04 2.18 -18.73
CA LYS A 92 -9.80 2.65 -17.36
C LYS A 92 -8.90 1.72 -16.53
N ASP A 93 -9.08 0.40 -16.64
CA ASP A 93 -8.26 -0.57 -15.88
C ASP A 93 -6.84 -0.66 -16.48
N PHE A 94 -6.69 -0.44 -17.78
CA PHE A 94 -5.39 -0.34 -18.44
C PHE A 94 -4.66 0.94 -18.03
N LEU A 95 -5.39 2.05 -17.93
CA LEU A 95 -4.87 3.34 -17.46
C LEU A 95 -4.50 3.28 -15.98
N ALA A 96 -5.26 2.57 -15.15
CA ALA A 96 -4.90 2.33 -13.74
C ALA A 96 -3.60 1.54 -13.64
N THR A 97 -3.47 0.42 -14.36
CA THR A 97 -2.22 -0.35 -14.40
C THR A 97 -1.04 0.49 -14.91
N LYS A 98 -1.22 1.27 -15.99
CA LYS A 98 -0.18 2.19 -16.49
C LYS A 98 0.19 3.25 -15.45
N ALA A 99 -0.78 3.82 -14.75
CA ALA A 99 -0.53 4.80 -13.71
C ALA A 99 0.22 4.19 -12.51
N GLY A 100 -0.09 2.95 -12.14
CA GLY A 100 0.69 2.17 -11.16
C GLY A 100 2.15 2.04 -11.57
N ILE A 101 2.41 1.64 -12.82
CA ILE A 101 3.75 1.53 -13.40
C ILE A 101 4.49 2.88 -13.38
N LEU A 102 3.82 3.97 -13.77
CA LEU A 102 4.42 5.31 -13.71
C LEU A 102 4.77 5.71 -12.27
N PHE A 103 3.90 5.40 -11.30
CA PHE A 103 4.21 5.60 -9.90
C PHE A 103 5.43 4.76 -9.47
N SER A 104 5.54 3.50 -9.89
CA SER A 104 6.70 2.62 -9.64
C SER A 104 7.99 3.18 -10.26
N LEU A 105 7.90 3.83 -11.42
CA LEU A 105 8.99 4.57 -12.08
C LEU A 105 9.27 5.96 -11.47
N ASN A 106 8.64 6.30 -10.35
CA ASN A 106 8.80 7.58 -9.66
C ASN A 106 8.29 8.79 -10.46
N ASP A 107 7.25 8.59 -11.28
CA ASP A 107 6.50 9.64 -11.99
C ASP A 107 5.06 9.76 -11.47
N PRO A 108 4.85 10.31 -10.26
CA PRO A 108 3.52 10.49 -9.69
C PRO A 108 2.68 11.52 -10.46
N GLN A 109 3.29 12.54 -11.09
CA GLN A 109 2.56 13.49 -11.93
C GLN A 109 1.99 12.83 -13.18
N GLY A 110 2.77 12.00 -13.87
CA GLY A 110 2.31 11.22 -15.02
C GLY A 110 1.18 10.26 -14.63
N ALA A 111 1.31 9.58 -13.49
CA ALA A 111 0.24 8.74 -12.95
C ALA A 111 -1.06 9.54 -12.73
N LEU A 112 -0.98 10.69 -12.07
CA LEU A 112 -2.16 11.55 -11.83
C LEU A 112 -2.77 12.11 -13.12
N ALA A 113 -1.95 12.46 -14.11
CA ALA A 113 -2.44 12.95 -15.41
C ALA A 113 -3.29 11.90 -16.14
N LEU A 114 -2.92 10.61 -16.04
CA LEU A 114 -3.72 9.52 -16.59
C LEU A 114 -5.00 9.26 -15.78
N LEU A 115 -4.91 9.33 -14.46
CA LEU A 115 -6.01 8.95 -13.56
C LEU A 115 -7.10 10.02 -13.45
N ALA A 116 -6.74 11.30 -13.43
CA ALA A 116 -7.67 12.39 -13.11
C ALA A 116 -9.00 12.35 -13.91
N PRO A 117 -9.01 12.16 -15.25
CA PRO A 117 -10.26 12.06 -16.00
C PRO A 117 -11.13 10.86 -15.58
N GLN A 118 -10.51 9.73 -15.23
CA GLN A 118 -11.20 8.51 -14.84
C GLN A 118 -11.79 8.61 -13.42
N LEU A 119 -11.05 9.24 -12.50
CA LEU A 119 -11.54 9.54 -11.15
C LEU A 119 -12.77 10.46 -11.21
N ASP A 120 -12.71 11.52 -12.01
CA ASP A 120 -13.83 12.46 -12.17
C ASP A 120 -15.05 11.82 -12.83
N ALA A 121 -14.85 10.99 -13.85
CA ALA A 121 -15.93 10.22 -14.45
C ALA A 121 -16.57 9.26 -13.44
N THR A 122 -15.76 8.61 -12.60
CA THR A 122 -16.23 7.66 -11.58
C THR A 122 -17.00 8.38 -10.47
N ARG A 123 -16.54 9.55 -10.00
CA ARG A 123 -17.27 10.41 -9.06
C ARG A 123 -18.64 10.82 -9.60
N LYS A 124 -18.69 11.32 -10.84
CA LYS A 124 -19.96 11.70 -11.51
C LYS A 124 -20.90 10.51 -11.67
N PHE A 125 -20.37 9.33 -11.99
CA PHE A 125 -21.17 8.10 -12.03
C PHE A 125 -21.74 7.75 -10.65
N ALA A 126 -20.92 7.82 -9.60
CA ALA A 126 -21.34 7.53 -8.23
C ALA A 126 -22.36 8.53 -7.70
N GLU A 127 -22.23 9.83 -8.05
CA GLU A 127 -23.23 10.86 -7.74
C GLU A 127 -24.58 10.56 -8.39
N ARG A 128 -24.59 10.19 -9.67
CA ARG A 128 -25.81 9.83 -10.41
C ARG A 128 -26.46 8.56 -9.89
N ALA A 129 -25.67 7.62 -9.36
CA ALA A 129 -26.17 6.37 -8.78
C ALA A 129 -26.94 6.58 -7.47
N GLY A 130 -26.77 7.73 -6.80
CA GLY A 130 -27.42 8.07 -5.54
C GLY A 130 -26.72 7.47 -4.31
N ALA A 131 -27.12 7.94 -3.12
CA ALA A 131 -26.44 7.62 -1.85
C ALA A 131 -26.34 6.12 -1.57
N GLU A 132 -27.40 5.34 -1.88
CA GLU A 132 -27.45 3.89 -1.61
C GLU A 132 -26.42 3.09 -2.44
N ARG A 133 -26.04 3.59 -3.62
CA ARG A 133 -25.14 2.88 -4.55
C ARG A 133 -23.80 3.56 -4.72
N ARG A 134 -23.58 4.70 -4.06
CA ARG A 134 -22.35 5.51 -4.19
C ARG A 134 -21.11 4.67 -3.91
N MET A 135 -21.09 3.92 -2.81
CA MET A 135 -19.95 3.09 -2.40
C MET A 135 -19.59 2.05 -3.47
N SER A 136 -20.58 1.29 -3.94
CA SER A 136 -20.38 0.31 -5.02
C SER A 136 -19.94 0.96 -6.33
N ALA A 137 -20.46 2.15 -6.64
CA ALA A 137 -20.10 2.87 -7.85
C ALA A 137 -18.64 3.38 -7.82
N LEU A 138 -18.16 3.86 -6.68
CA LEU A 138 -16.75 4.22 -6.47
C LEU A 138 -15.84 3.00 -6.52
N GLY A 139 -16.30 1.87 -5.95
CA GLY A 139 -15.56 0.60 -5.95
C GLY A 139 -15.34 -0.04 -7.32
N PHE A 140 -15.91 0.52 -8.40
CA PHE A 140 -15.55 0.12 -9.76
C PHE A 140 -14.18 0.64 -10.22
N PHE A 141 -13.50 1.47 -9.42
CA PHE A 141 -12.20 2.04 -9.79
C PHE A 141 -11.25 2.21 -8.60
N THR A 142 -11.29 1.27 -7.65
CA THR A 142 -10.51 1.28 -6.41
C THR A 142 -9.01 1.45 -6.64
N GLU A 143 -8.42 0.65 -7.54
CA GLU A 143 -6.98 0.72 -7.88
C GLU A 143 -6.58 2.15 -8.28
N GLY A 144 -7.37 2.79 -9.15
CA GLY A 144 -7.13 4.17 -9.56
C GLY A 144 -7.16 5.17 -8.40
N PHE A 145 -8.11 5.04 -7.47
CA PHE A 145 -8.16 5.90 -6.29
C PHE A 145 -6.98 5.67 -5.33
N ILE A 146 -6.55 4.43 -5.13
CA ILE A 146 -5.40 4.10 -4.27
C ILE A 146 -4.10 4.61 -4.89
N THR A 147 -3.85 4.35 -6.17
CA THR A 147 -2.65 4.86 -6.86
C THR A 147 -2.61 6.39 -6.84
N ALA A 148 -3.75 7.06 -7.10
CA ALA A 148 -3.81 8.52 -7.01
C ALA A 148 -3.55 9.03 -5.59
N THR A 149 -4.02 8.33 -4.57
CA THR A 149 -3.75 8.66 -3.16
C THR A 149 -2.25 8.64 -2.88
N PHE A 150 -1.56 7.56 -3.27
CA PHE A 150 -0.11 7.47 -3.06
C PHE A 150 0.70 8.45 -3.91
N ALA A 151 0.24 8.75 -5.13
CA ALA A 151 0.84 9.79 -5.95
C ALA A 151 0.71 11.18 -5.29
N HIS A 152 -0.48 11.53 -4.78
CA HIS A 152 -0.67 12.77 -4.02
C HIS A 152 0.13 12.81 -2.72
N ILE A 153 0.22 11.69 -2.00
CA ILE A 153 1.08 11.54 -0.81
C ILE A 153 2.53 11.84 -1.15
N GLN A 154 3.05 11.27 -2.24
CA GLN A 154 4.44 11.48 -2.65
C GLN A 154 4.72 12.93 -3.03
N LEU A 155 3.73 13.63 -3.56
CA LEU A 155 3.78 15.05 -3.90
C LEU A 155 3.44 15.97 -2.72
N GLU A 156 3.17 15.41 -1.55
CA GLU A 156 2.74 16.14 -0.34
C GLU A 156 1.47 16.99 -0.54
N GLN A 157 0.63 16.57 -1.49
CA GLN A 157 -0.69 17.15 -1.79
C GLN A 157 -1.72 16.54 -0.85
N TRP A 158 -1.62 16.88 0.44
CA TRP A 158 -2.30 16.17 1.52
C TRP A 158 -3.83 16.24 1.44
N ARG A 159 -4.39 17.37 0.99
CA ARG A 159 -5.84 17.54 0.85
C ARG A 159 -6.38 16.62 -0.23
N GLU A 160 -5.70 16.56 -1.37
CA GLU A 160 -6.04 15.73 -2.51
C GLU A 160 -5.86 14.24 -2.16
N ALA A 161 -4.78 13.88 -1.45
CA ALA A 161 -4.58 12.53 -0.95
C ALA A 161 -5.73 12.05 -0.05
N ILE A 162 -6.19 12.89 0.87
CA ILE A 162 -7.35 12.58 1.73
C ILE A 162 -8.63 12.46 0.90
N ALA A 163 -8.82 13.32 -0.11
CA ALA A 163 -10.00 13.28 -0.97
C ALA A 163 -10.05 12.01 -1.81
N THR A 164 -8.94 11.60 -2.45
CA THR A 164 -8.88 10.34 -3.21
C THR A 164 -9.00 9.12 -2.30
N LEU A 165 -8.42 9.16 -1.09
CA LEU A 165 -8.54 8.08 -0.12
C LEU A 165 -9.99 7.93 0.38
N ALA A 166 -10.70 9.04 0.57
CA ALA A 166 -12.11 9.03 0.97
C ALA A 166 -13.04 8.45 -0.10
N ASP A 167 -12.66 8.56 -1.37
CA ASP A 167 -13.39 7.96 -2.50
C ASP A 167 -12.94 6.52 -2.80
N ALA A 168 -11.84 6.03 -2.20
CA ALA A 168 -11.36 4.67 -2.38
C ALA A 168 -12.27 3.68 -1.62
N GLU A 169 -13.13 2.98 -2.34
CA GLU A 169 -14.09 2.01 -1.81
C GLU A 169 -13.78 0.60 -2.33
N ALA A 170 -13.89 -0.43 -1.51
CA ALA A 170 -13.68 -1.83 -1.93
C ALA A 170 -14.66 -2.77 -1.20
N PRO A 171 -15.96 -2.73 -1.51
CA PRO A 171 -16.97 -3.49 -0.78
C PRO A 171 -16.77 -5.01 -0.85
N LEU A 172 -16.07 -5.53 -1.87
CA LEU A 172 -15.77 -6.94 -2.02
C LEU A 172 -14.59 -7.41 -1.15
N GLU A 173 -13.64 -6.52 -0.86
CA GLU A 173 -12.50 -6.82 0.02
C GLU A 173 -12.90 -6.77 1.50
N GLY A 174 -13.99 -6.07 1.82
CA GLY A 174 -14.60 -6.09 3.14
C GLY A 174 -13.82 -5.32 4.20
N GLN A 175 -13.78 -5.84 5.42
CA GLN A 175 -13.30 -5.08 6.59
C GLN A 175 -11.80 -4.79 6.57
N SER A 176 -10.98 -5.67 6.01
CA SER A 176 -9.52 -5.51 5.93
C SER A 176 -9.14 -4.27 5.14
N PHE A 177 -9.74 -4.06 3.97
CA PHE A 177 -9.51 -2.87 3.14
C PHE A 177 -9.81 -1.57 3.90
N TYR A 178 -10.91 -1.51 4.65
CA TYR A 178 -11.26 -0.30 5.40
C TYR A 178 -10.36 -0.06 6.61
N ALA A 179 -9.80 -1.12 7.21
CA ALA A 179 -8.77 -1.01 8.24
C ALA A 179 -7.45 -0.47 7.63
N TYR A 180 -7.03 -1.01 6.48
CA TYR A 180 -5.90 -0.49 5.70
C TYR A 180 -6.09 0.98 5.30
N ARG A 181 -7.25 1.32 4.72
CA ARG A 181 -7.60 2.70 4.34
C ARG A 181 -7.51 3.66 5.53
N SER A 182 -7.95 3.21 6.71
CA SER A 182 -7.85 3.97 7.94
C SER A 182 -6.40 4.18 8.39
N LEU A 183 -5.54 3.18 8.19
CA LEU A 183 -4.11 3.28 8.47
C LEU A 183 -3.41 4.26 7.52
N VAL A 184 -3.70 4.19 6.22
CA VAL A 184 -3.21 5.17 5.23
C VAL A 184 -3.63 6.59 5.63
N TYR A 185 -4.86 6.77 6.09
CA TYR A 185 -5.33 8.07 6.59
C TYR A 185 -4.51 8.58 7.79
N ARG A 186 -4.20 7.70 8.76
CA ARG A 186 -3.32 8.06 9.89
C ARG A 186 -1.92 8.41 9.43
N TYR A 187 -1.39 7.69 8.44
CA TYR A 187 -0.12 8.02 7.82
C TYR A 187 -0.12 9.42 7.21
N ILE A 188 -1.15 9.78 6.43
CA ILE A 188 -1.30 11.12 5.84
C ILE A 188 -1.34 12.18 6.93
N MET A 189 -2.24 12.04 7.92
CA MET A 189 -2.39 13.04 8.99
C MET A 189 -1.12 13.23 9.80
N GLY A 190 -0.40 12.15 10.10
CA GLY A 190 0.86 12.20 10.82
C GLY A 190 1.99 12.86 10.04
N ARG A 191 2.00 12.73 8.71
CA ARG A 191 2.96 13.42 7.83
C ARG A 191 2.61 14.88 7.58
N ALA A 192 1.34 15.19 7.34
CA ALA A 192 0.87 16.54 7.06
C ALA A 192 1.01 17.47 8.27
N LYS A 193 0.83 16.93 9.49
CA LYS A 193 0.86 17.68 10.77
C LYS A 193 -0.06 18.90 10.78
N ASP A 194 -1.18 18.80 10.05
CA ASP A 194 -2.19 19.84 9.93
C ASP A 194 -3.57 19.26 10.28
N ALA A 195 -4.10 19.68 11.44
CA ALA A 195 -5.40 19.24 11.91
C ALA A 195 -6.57 19.77 11.06
N ALA A 196 -6.39 20.85 10.30
CA ALA A 196 -7.41 21.42 9.43
C ALA A 196 -7.74 20.52 8.22
N LEU A 197 -6.91 19.52 7.95
CA LEU A 197 -7.13 18.52 6.90
C LEU A 197 -8.03 17.36 7.33
N ALA A 198 -8.39 17.28 8.62
CA ALA A 198 -9.13 16.15 9.16
C ALA A 198 -10.43 15.86 8.39
N ASN A 199 -10.61 14.60 7.99
CA ASN A 199 -11.85 14.13 7.36
C ASN A 199 -12.70 13.41 8.42
N PRO A 200 -13.90 13.92 8.80
CA PRO A 200 -14.68 13.36 9.90
C PRO A 200 -15.05 11.88 9.73
N GLN A 201 -15.30 11.43 8.50
CA GLN A 201 -15.66 10.04 8.24
C GLN A 201 -14.44 9.12 8.37
N LEU A 202 -13.29 9.52 7.82
CA LEU A 202 -12.04 8.75 7.97
C LEU A 202 -11.54 8.74 9.43
N GLU A 203 -11.71 9.84 10.17
CA GLU A 203 -11.45 9.89 11.62
C GLU A 203 -12.27 8.87 12.39
N LYS A 204 -13.59 8.84 12.12
CA LYS A 204 -14.51 7.89 12.75
C LYS A 204 -14.11 6.44 12.43
N MET A 205 -13.74 6.16 11.19
CA MET A 205 -13.32 4.82 10.76
C MET A 205 -12.00 4.42 11.42
N ALA A 206 -11.00 5.30 11.44
CA ALA A 206 -9.73 5.02 12.09
C ALA A 206 -9.87 4.78 13.60
N ALA A 207 -10.74 5.54 14.28
CA ALA A 207 -11.06 5.27 15.69
C ALA A 207 -11.80 3.92 15.87
N TYR A 208 -12.73 3.59 14.96
CA TYR A 208 -13.44 2.32 14.99
C TYR A 208 -12.50 1.13 14.82
N TYR A 209 -11.66 1.12 13.78
CA TYR A 209 -10.76 -0.01 13.51
C TYR A 209 -9.64 -0.14 14.55
N ALA A 210 -9.11 0.96 15.09
CA ALA A 210 -8.15 0.89 16.20
C ALA A 210 -8.70 0.11 17.41
N LYS A 211 -10.01 0.24 17.69
CA LYS A 211 -10.67 -0.43 18.81
C LYS A 211 -11.11 -1.86 18.49
N ASN A 212 -11.63 -2.08 17.28
CA ASN A 212 -12.39 -3.29 16.95
C ASN A 212 -11.62 -4.29 16.09
N ASP A 213 -10.65 -3.85 15.28
CA ASP A 213 -9.83 -4.77 14.50
C ASP A 213 -8.79 -5.45 15.40
N LYS A 214 -8.69 -6.77 15.27
CA LYS A 214 -7.75 -7.62 16.01
C LYS A 214 -6.60 -8.11 15.13
N GLY A 215 -6.59 -7.75 13.85
CA GLY A 215 -5.49 -7.98 12.94
C GLY A 215 -4.36 -6.95 13.07
N HIS A 216 -3.39 -7.04 12.16
CA HIS A 216 -2.20 -6.17 12.16
C HIS A 216 -2.55 -4.70 11.89
N TYR A 217 -3.59 -4.41 11.09
CA TYR A 217 -4.02 -3.02 10.86
C TYR A 217 -4.55 -2.35 12.14
N GLY A 218 -5.38 -3.04 12.94
CA GLY A 218 -5.82 -2.55 14.25
C GLY A 218 -4.64 -2.25 15.20
N ALA A 219 -3.65 -3.15 15.23
CA ALA A 219 -2.43 -2.95 16.02
C ALA A 219 -1.55 -1.80 15.50
N LEU A 220 -1.45 -1.60 14.19
CA LEU A 220 -0.78 -0.45 13.58
C LEU A 220 -1.53 0.86 13.87
N LEU A 221 -2.86 0.87 13.78
CA LEU A 221 -3.65 2.06 14.11
C LEU A 221 -3.43 2.50 15.56
N ARG A 222 -3.35 1.55 16.50
CA ARG A 222 -3.00 1.82 17.91
C ARG A 222 -1.54 2.26 18.09
N LEU A 223 -0.60 1.70 17.33
CA LEU A 223 0.78 2.20 17.29
C LEU A 223 0.82 3.70 16.94
N TRP A 224 0.06 4.08 15.91
CA TRP A 224 -0.05 5.47 15.45
C TRP A 224 -0.81 6.39 16.43
N GLN A 225 -1.50 5.83 17.43
CA GLN A 225 -2.05 6.55 18.58
C GLN A 225 -1.08 6.65 19.76
N GLY A 226 0.09 6.02 19.67
CA GLY A 226 1.13 6.06 20.70
C GLY A 226 1.26 4.80 21.55
N GLU A 227 0.43 3.78 21.33
CA GLU A 227 0.56 2.50 22.04
C GLU A 227 1.81 1.73 21.60
N ASP A 228 2.41 0.94 22.49
CA ASP A 228 3.50 0.04 22.15
C ASP A 228 2.95 -1.34 21.73
N THR A 229 2.54 -1.47 20.47
CA THR A 229 1.97 -2.71 19.91
C THR A 229 3.01 -3.60 19.22
N ARG A 230 4.31 -3.31 19.38
CA ARG A 230 5.39 -3.97 18.60
C ARG A 230 5.46 -5.49 18.80
N GLN A 231 5.28 -5.96 20.02
CA GLN A 231 5.26 -7.40 20.32
C GLN A 231 4.00 -8.09 19.76
N GLU A 232 2.86 -7.40 19.82
CA GLU A 232 1.61 -7.89 19.25
C GLU A 232 1.71 -8.02 17.73
N LEU A 233 2.24 -7.01 17.05
CA LEU A 233 2.49 -7.03 15.60
C LEU A 233 3.38 -8.21 15.21
N ALA A 234 4.49 -8.43 15.92
CA ALA A 234 5.37 -9.57 15.64
C ALA A 234 4.64 -10.93 15.81
N ALA A 235 3.79 -11.07 16.84
CA ALA A 235 3.03 -12.29 17.08
C ALA A 235 1.96 -12.54 16.00
N LEU A 236 1.25 -11.49 15.56
CA LEU A 236 0.25 -11.58 14.49
C LEU A 236 0.88 -12.03 13.17
N ILE A 237 2.00 -11.40 12.78
CA ILE A 237 2.71 -11.75 11.54
C ILE A 237 3.27 -13.18 11.60
N ALA A 238 3.84 -13.60 12.73
CA ALA A 238 4.38 -14.94 12.88
C ALA A 238 3.31 -16.06 12.73
N GLY A 239 2.03 -15.74 12.95
CA GLY A 239 0.91 -16.65 12.78
C GLY A 239 0.38 -16.78 11.35
N MET A 240 0.80 -15.90 10.44
CA MET A 240 0.34 -15.89 9.04
C MET A 240 1.14 -16.86 8.17
N PRO A 241 0.51 -17.50 7.16
CA PRO A 241 1.20 -18.36 6.21
C PRO A 241 1.65 -17.60 4.95
N GLY A 242 2.77 -18.06 4.37
CA GLY A 242 3.22 -17.74 3.01
C GLY A 242 3.09 -16.28 2.55
N GLN A 243 2.33 -16.07 1.46
CA GLN A 243 2.13 -14.73 0.85
C GLN A 243 1.52 -13.72 1.82
N GLU A 244 0.50 -14.12 2.59
CA GLU A 244 -0.17 -13.25 3.57
C GLU A 244 0.83 -12.71 4.60
N GLN A 245 1.75 -13.58 5.06
CA GLN A 245 2.81 -13.17 5.98
C GLN A 245 3.75 -12.15 5.33
N GLN A 246 4.13 -12.33 4.06
CA GLN A 246 5.06 -11.44 3.36
C GLN A 246 4.44 -10.08 3.08
N GLU A 247 3.18 -10.03 2.62
CA GLU A 247 2.41 -8.80 2.41
C GLU A 247 2.29 -8.02 3.72
N ALA A 248 1.78 -8.67 4.77
CA ALA A 248 1.57 -8.03 6.07
C ALA A 248 2.91 -7.61 6.71
N SER A 249 3.99 -8.37 6.52
CA SER A 249 5.34 -7.96 6.94
C SER A 249 5.79 -6.68 6.24
N GLY A 250 5.53 -6.56 4.94
CA GLY A 250 5.84 -5.38 4.13
C GLY A 250 5.16 -4.13 4.68
N GLU A 251 3.85 -4.22 4.90
CA GLU A 251 3.04 -3.14 5.46
C GLU A 251 3.47 -2.77 6.88
N VAL A 252 3.61 -3.74 7.78
CA VAL A 252 4.01 -3.50 9.17
C VAL A 252 5.36 -2.81 9.25
N LEU A 253 6.34 -3.26 8.46
CA LEU A 253 7.67 -2.65 8.43
C LEU A 253 7.61 -1.22 7.91
N PHE A 254 6.87 -0.96 6.82
CA PHE A 254 6.74 0.39 6.28
C PHE A 254 6.04 1.34 7.25
N TYR A 255 4.86 0.99 7.78
CA TYR A 255 4.10 1.87 8.65
C TYR A 255 4.75 2.07 10.01
N SER A 256 5.48 1.07 10.53
CA SER A 256 6.28 1.23 11.75
C SER A 256 7.51 2.11 11.53
N ALA A 257 8.18 1.97 10.37
CA ALA A 257 9.30 2.83 9.98
C ALA A 257 8.85 4.28 9.79
N ALA A 258 7.72 4.50 9.13
CA ALA A 258 7.12 5.81 8.95
C ALA A 258 6.76 6.45 10.30
N TYR A 259 6.16 5.69 11.21
CA TYR A 259 5.87 6.17 12.56
C TYR A 259 7.15 6.58 13.30
N ALA A 260 8.17 5.72 13.30
CA ALA A 260 9.46 6.02 13.91
C ALA A 260 10.06 7.33 13.34
N LYS A 261 10.11 7.47 12.01
CA LYS A 261 10.68 8.65 11.36
C LYS A 261 9.87 9.92 11.60
N PHE A 262 8.59 9.91 11.21
CA PHE A 262 7.81 11.15 11.09
C PHE A 262 7.14 11.58 12.40
N ILE A 263 6.86 10.63 13.29
CA ILE A 263 6.22 10.90 14.58
C ILE A 263 7.24 10.91 15.72
N LYS A 264 8.13 9.91 15.79
CA LYS A 264 9.10 9.81 16.90
C LYS A 264 10.42 10.55 16.64
N GLY A 265 10.70 10.95 15.40
CA GLY A 265 11.99 11.55 15.03
C GLY A 265 13.15 10.55 15.00
N ASP A 266 12.85 9.25 15.03
CA ASP A 266 13.81 8.15 15.02
C ASP A 266 14.13 7.72 13.57
N ALA A 267 15.00 8.49 12.92
CA ALA A 267 15.43 8.21 11.55
C ALA A 267 16.31 6.95 11.44
N GLU A 268 17.06 6.61 12.49
CA GLU A 268 17.93 5.42 12.48
C GLU A 268 17.11 4.13 12.59
N GLY A 269 16.11 4.11 13.48
CA GLY A 269 15.14 3.03 13.57
C GLY A 269 14.37 2.84 12.26
N ALA A 270 13.97 3.94 11.62
CA ALA A 270 13.32 3.89 10.30
C ALA A 270 14.20 3.26 9.22
N ARG A 271 15.49 3.65 9.13
CA ARG A 271 16.45 3.04 8.19
C ARG A 271 16.68 1.55 8.46
N THR A 272 16.73 1.16 9.73
CA THR A 272 16.86 -0.25 10.13
C THR A 272 15.66 -1.07 9.64
N MET A 273 14.44 -0.56 9.83
CA MET A 273 13.23 -1.21 9.34
C MET A 273 13.13 -1.21 7.82
N LEU A 274 13.61 -0.16 7.12
CA LEU A 274 13.76 -0.18 5.66
C LEU A 274 14.72 -1.29 5.21
N GLY A 275 15.82 -1.51 5.93
CA GLY A 275 16.72 -2.64 5.70
C GLY A 275 16.01 -4.00 5.85
N SER A 276 15.15 -4.16 6.85
CA SER A 276 14.30 -5.35 6.99
C SER A 276 13.28 -5.46 5.86
N LEU A 277 12.64 -4.37 5.45
CA LEU A 277 11.67 -4.35 4.35
C LEU A 277 12.33 -4.80 3.03
N ASN A 278 13.56 -4.35 2.78
CA ASN A 278 14.35 -4.80 1.63
C ASN A 278 14.74 -6.29 1.70
N ARG A 279 14.88 -6.86 2.89
CA ARG A 279 15.13 -8.30 3.07
C ARG A 279 13.87 -9.14 2.88
N VAL A 280 12.72 -8.64 3.34
CA VAL A 280 11.42 -9.28 3.07
C VAL A 280 11.13 -9.29 1.57
N ALA A 281 11.45 -8.19 0.87
CA ALA A 281 11.19 -8.01 -0.55
C ALA A 281 9.75 -8.38 -0.93
N PRO A 282 8.73 -7.68 -0.39
CA PRO A 282 7.34 -7.97 -0.68
C PRO A 282 7.01 -7.45 -2.09
N TYR A 283 7.28 -8.28 -3.11
CA TYR A 283 7.01 -7.97 -4.51
C TYR A 283 5.55 -7.53 -4.70
N GLY A 284 5.32 -6.57 -5.59
CA GLY A 284 4.00 -5.98 -5.82
C GLY A 284 3.53 -4.94 -4.77
N SER A 285 4.18 -4.82 -3.61
CA SER A 285 3.74 -3.87 -2.57
C SER A 285 4.18 -2.43 -2.87
N ILE A 286 3.21 -1.52 -2.79
CA ILE A 286 3.44 -0.08 -2.89
C ILE A 286 4.29 0.45 -1.74
N GLU A 287 4.16 -0.13 -0.55
CA GLU A 287 4.94 0.18 0.65
C GLU A 287 6.43 -0.08 0.43
N TRP A 288 6.81 -1.11 -0.33
CA TRP A 288 8.21 -1.39 -0.62
C TRP A 288 8.81 -0.41 -1.63
N ILE A 289 8.06 -0.10 -2.69
CA ILE A 289 8.48 0.86 -3.72
C ILE A 289 8.59 2.26 -3.11
N TYR A 290 7.54 2.71 -2.43
CA TYR A 290 7.45 4.04 -1.85
C TYR A 290 8.35 4.19 -0.61
N GLY A 291 8.49 3.14 0.21
CA GLY A 291 9.35 3.12 1.39
C GLY A 291 10.81 3.47 1.07
N LYS A 292 11.33 2.99 -0.06
CA LYS A 292 12.69 3.34 -0.55
C LYS A 292 12.88 4.83 -0.78
N ARG A 293 11.82 5.58 -1.03
CA ARG A 293 11.87 7.03 -1.33
C ARG A 293 11.79 7.86 -0.06
N VAL A 294 11.02 7.41 0.93
CA VAL A 294 10.65 8.26 2.09
C VAL A 294 11.22 7.81 3.43
N LEU A 295 11.80 6.61 3.54
CA LEU A 295 12.32 6.08 4.81
C LEU A 295 13.85 6.16 4.96
N GLN A 296 14.57 6.66 3.95
CA GLN A 296 16.03 6.88 4.02
C GLN A 296 16.41 7.98 5.03
#